data_AF-A0A3D4N4U7-F1
#
_entry.id   AF-A0A3D4N4U7-F1
#
_cell.length_a   1.000
_cell.length_b   1.000
_cell.length_c   1.000
_cell.angle_alpha   90.00
_cell.angle_beta   90.00
_cell.angle_gamma   90.00
#
_symmetry.space_group_name_H-M   'P 1'
#
loop_
_entity.id
_entity.type
_entity.pdbx_description
1 polymer ?
#
loop_
_entity_poly.entity_id
_entity_poly.type
_entity_poly.pdbx_seq_one_letter_code
_entity_poly.pdbx_strand_id
1 'polypeptide(L)'
;MQKSFRETASFIIQVLISATLLFICLAIVFNIPHSKVATAILTVIIGVIFLLSYGKELHLIHYIVGGYIVILDLWAYRNLDNMFSLSRSLFWVFLAFSIGYLVKRKKISYLTMLIPFLAISALFTILMIFQIEQVDDGRLYYMNRNSIPVFSLSYGALMNVIWSRQHNSKPQIWPSILILFLSFLSKSRIGLFASILYLILNMMPYIIPVARKFRKEWKLSKRKVIALIFLIIASAVIILLLIKYSRFNTVGVSSNGRVKIIESYFSELTLRNFITGFNHTEIDKLLSKNLHNSFINLLMSTGLLSAPVFVIYGIAGLKLFKKSYYLFGLFIILGIYSLVEKFIFFGIGDFILIPIIYLSFEASEQVTILNHTDKEYNS
;
A
#
# COMPACT_ATOMS: atom_id res chain seq x y z
N MET A 1 4.05 -33.21 -15.20
CA MET A 1 5.31 -32.42 -15.07
C MET A 1 5.07 -30.91 -15.07
N GLN A 2 4.40 -30.32 -16.08
CA GLN A 2 4.23 -28.86 -16.22
C GLN A 2 3.39 -28.19 -15.11
N LYS A 3 2.39 -28.88 -14.55
CA LYS A 3 1.56 -28.37 -13.44
C LYS A 3 2.32 -28.31 -12.11
N SER A 4 3.09 -29.35 -11.79
CA SER A 4 3.97 -29.42 -10.62
C SER A 4 5.05 -28.35 -10.67
N PHE A 5 5.70 -28.14 -11.84
CA PHE A 5 6.67 -27.06 -12.01
C PHE A 5 6.08 -25.67 -11.73
N ARG A 6 4.85 -25.39 -12.19
CA ARG A 6 4.18 -24.10 -11.96
C ARG A 6 3.75 -23.90 -10.51
N GLU A 7 3.29 -24.94 -9.83
CA GLU A 7 2.96 -24.87 -8.40
C GLU A 7 4.20 -24.60 -7.55
N THR A 8 5.30 -25.28 -7.86
CA THR A 8 6.61 -25.02 -7.24
C THR A 8 7.10 -23.60 -7.54
N ALA A 9 6.99 -23.13 -8.78
CA ALA A 9 7.37 -21.76 -9.15
C ALA A 9 6.50 -20.71 -8.45
N SER A 10 5.19 -20.94 -8.31
CA SER A 10 4.29 -20.07 -7.52
C SER A 10 4.79 -19.92 -6.08
N PHE A 11 5.12 -21.05 -5.44
CA PHE A 11 5.60 -21.05 -4.06
C PHE A 11 6.96 -20.34 -3.93
N ILE A 12 7.90 -20.63 -4.83
CA ILE A 12 9.22 -19.97 -4.87
C ILE A 12 9.06 -18.46 -5.03
N ILE A 13 8.23 -18.00 -5.98
CA ILE A 13 8.00 -16.56 -6.18
C ILE A 13 7.40 -15.93 -4.92
N GLN A 14 6.46 -16.58 -4.25
CA GLN A 14 5.88 -16.06 -3.01
C GLN A 14 6.93 -15.95 -1.89
N VAL A 15 7.75 -16.97 -1.70
CA VAL A 15 8.84 -16.95 -0.71
C VAL A 15 9.85 -15.85 -1.05
N LEU A 16 10.23 -15.71 -2.33
CA LEU A 16 11.15 -14.67 -2.77
C LEU A 16 10.56 -13.25 -2.61
N ILE A 17 9.27 -13.05 -2.91
CA ILE A 17 8.57 -11.77 -2.66
C ILE A 17 8.66 -11.44 -1.16
N SER A 18 8.24 -12.38 -0.31
CA SER A 18 8.24 -12.22 1.14
C SER A 18 9.63 -11.95 1.72
N ALA A 19 10.64 -12.69 1.25
CA ALA A 19 12.03 -12.48 1.63
C ALA A 19 12.55 -11.12 1.14
N THR A 20 12.17 -10.69 -0.06
CA THR A 20 12.56 -9.38 -0.60
C THR A 20 11.95 -8.26 0.22
N LEU A 21 10.67 -8.36 0.59
CA LEU A 21 10.00 -7.39 1.47
C LEU A 21 10.69 -7.28 2.83
N LEU A 22 10.97 -8.42 3.46
CA LEU A 22 11.70 -8.48 4.73
C LEU A 22 13.11 -7.88 4.59
N PHE A 23 13.85 -8.26 3.55
CA PHE A 23 15.18 -7.75 3.28
C PHE A 23 15.18 -6.23 3.10
N ILE A 24 14.20 -5.66 2.42
CA ILE A 24 14.12 -4.20 2.26
C ILE A 24 13.84 -3.52 3.59
N CYS A 25 12.95 -4.07 4.42
CA CYS A 25 12.74 -3.56 5.77
C CYS A 25 14.03 -3.60 6.59
N LEU A 26 14.74 -4.73 6.58
CA LEU A 26 16.02 -4.89 7.29
C LEU A 26 17.10 -3.96 6.75
N ALA A 27 17.21 -3.81 5.43
CA ALA A 27 18.17 -2.93 4.79
C ALA A 27 17.95 -1.46 5.13
N ILE A 28 16.68 -1.05 5.29
CA ILE A 28 16.32 0.30 5.72
C ILE A 28 16.71 0.53 7.19
N VAL A 29 16.47 -0.47 8.05
CA VAL A 29 16.76 -0.38 9.49
C VAL A 29 18.27 -0.46 9.79
N PHE A 30 18.96 -1.43 9.20
CA PHE A 30 20.34 -1.82 9.56
C PHE A 30 21.40 -1.31 8.59
N ASN A 31 21.05 -0.42 7.64
CA ASN A 31 21.98 0.13 6.65
C ASN A 31 22.85 -0.93 5.95
N ILE A 32 22.24 -2.04 5.51
CA ILE A 32 22.98 -3.15 4.91
C ILE A 32 23.72 -2.67 3.63
N PRO A 33 25.06 -2.80 3.56
CA PRO A 33 25.85 -2.43 2.39
C PRO A 33 25.34 -3.13 1.13
N HIS A 34 25.37 -2.42 -0.01
CA HIS A 34 24.90 -2.93 -1.30
C HIS A 34 23.46 -3.48 -1.33
N SER A 35 22.65 -3.20 -0.31
CA SER A 35 21.25 -3.66 -0.24
C SER A 35 20.44 -3.32 -1.48
N LYS A 36 20.67 -2.15 -2.08
CA LYS A 36 20.03 -1.74 -3.34
C LYS A 36 20.34 -2.69 -4.50
N VAL A 37 21.61 -3.12 -4.63
CA VAL A 37 22.05 -4.05 -5.68
C VAL A 37 21.46 -5.43 -5.41
N ALA A 38 21.49 -5.90 -4.16
CA ALA A 38 20.89 -7.17 -3.77
C ALA A 38 19.37 -7.21 -4.06
N THR A 39 18.64 -6.12 -3.75
CA THR A 39 17.22 -6.01 -4.11
C THR A 39 17.00 -6.06 -5.62
N ALA A 40 17.82 -5.36 -6.42
CA ALA A 40 17.72 -5.41 -7.87
C ALA A 40 17.96 -6.82 -8.43
N ILE A 41 18.98 -7.54 -7.93
CA ILE A 41 19.26 -8.92 -8.34
C ILE A 41 18.08 -9.85 -7.99
N LEU A 42 17.58 -9.80 -6.75
CA LEU A 42 16.42 -10.60 -6.31
C LEU A 42 15.20 -10.35 -7.21
N THR A 43 15.01 -9.11 -7.64
CA THR A 43 13.92 -8.73 -8.54
C THR A 43 14.06 -9.35 -9.91
N VAL A 44 15.25 -9.27 -10.51
CA VAL A 44 15.51 -9.87 -11.82
C VAL A 44 15.26 -11.38 -11.74
N ILE A 45 15.71 -12.02 -10.67
CA ILE A 45 15.45 -13.45 -10.42
C ILE A 45 13.94 -13.72 -10.35
N ILE A 46 13.19 -12.96 -9.55
CA ILE A 46 11.73 -13.11 -9.44
C ILE A 46 11.05 -12.90 -10.79
N GLY A 47 11.43 -11.84 -11.52
CA GLY A 47 10.88 -11.50 -12.82
C GLY A 47 11.15 -12.58 -13.87
N VAL A 48 12.37 -13.12 -13.92
CA VAL A 48 12.73 -14.23 -14.80
C VAL A 48 11.93 -15.48 -14.46
N ILE A 49 11.87 -15.88 -13.18
CA ILE A 49 11.08 -17.04 -12.76
C ILE A 49 9.60 -16.83 -13.10
N PHE A 50 9.07 -15.62 -12.88
CA PHE A 50 7.69 -15.26 -13.21
C PHE A 50 7.41 -15.36 -14.71
N LEU A 51 8.25 -14.76 -15.56
CA LEU A 51 8.09 -14.80 -17.01
C LEU A 51 8.25 -16.21 -17.57
N LEU A 52 9.20 -17.00 -17.09
CA LEU A 52 9.37 -18.39 -17.51
C LEU A 52 8.17 -19.26 -17.11
N SER A 53 7.59 -19.01 -15.93
CA SER A 53 6.49 -19.81 -15.40
C SER A 53 5.11 -19.41 -15.92
N TYR A 54 4.91 -18.11 -16.16
CA TYR A 54 3.60 -17.51 -16.43
C TYR A 54 3.55 -16.61 -17.66
N GLY A 55 4.66 -16.35 -18.33
CA GLY A 55 4.71 -15.45 -19.49
C GLY A 55 3.74 -15.85 -20.60
N LYS A 56 3.55 -17.16 -20.82
CA LYS A 56 2.58 -17.67 -21.81
C LYS A 56 1.11 -17.40 -21.46
N GLU A 57 0.80 -17.11 -20.19
CA GLU A 57 -0.55 -16.76 -19.72
C GLU A 57 -0.80 -15.24 -19.78
N LEU A 58 0.22 -14.44 -20.09
CA LEU A 58 0.11 -12.99 -20.18
C LEU A 58 -0.49 -12.58 -21.54
N HIS A 59 -1.61 -11.87 -21.50
CA HIS A 59 -2.17 -11.17 -22.65
C HIS A 59 -1.33 -9.95 -23.08
N LEU A 60 -1.47 -9.52 -24.34
CA LEU A 60 -0.79 -8.34 -24.92
C LEU A 60 -0.84 -7.09 -24.03
N ILE A 61 -1.98 -6.83 -23.38
CA ILE A 61 -2.16 -5.68 -22.49
C ILE A 61 -1.13 -5.64 -21.34
N HIS A 62 -0.71 -6.80 -20.83
CA HIS A 62 0.30 -6.89 -19.79
C HIS A 62 1.66 -6.41 -20.27
N TYR A 63 2.02 -6.75 -21.52
CA TYR A 63 3.26 -6.30 -22.15
C TYR A 63 3.22 -4.81 -22.47
N ILE A 64 2.08 -4.30 -22.95
CA ILE A 64 1.89 -2.87 -23.19
C ILE A 64 2.05 -2.07 -21.89
N VAL A 65 1.39 -2.51 -20.81
CA VAL A 65 1.50 -1.86 -19.50
C VAL A 65 2.93 -1.93 -18.97
N GLY A 66 3.57 -3.10 -19.02
CA GLY A 66 4.96 -3.27 -18.60
C GLY A 66 5.94 -2.39 -19.41
N GLY A 67 5.80 -2.36 -20.74
CA GLY A 67 6.61 -1.51 -21.61
C GLY A 67 6.38 -0.02 -21.35
N TYR A 68 5.13 0.38 -21.11
CA TYR A 68 4.81 1.77 -20.76
C TYR A 68 5.41 2.19 -19.40
N ILE A 69 5.41 1.32 -18.40
CA ILE A 69 6.10 1.57 -17.12
C ILE A 69 7.60 1.76 -17.35
N VAL A 70 8.22 0.93 -18.20
CA VAL A 70 9.64 1.08 -18.58
C VAL A 70 9.87 2.43 -19.27
N ILE A 71 8.98 2.85 -20.16
CA ILE A 71 9.07 4.17 -20.83
C ILE A 71 8.98 5.30 -19.81
N LEU A 72 8.01 5.25 -18.88
CA LEU A 72 7.88 6.26 -17.84
C LEU A 72 9.14 6.36 -16.98
N ASP A 73 9.74 5.22 -16.66
CA ASP A 73 10.93 5.17 -15.82
C ASP A 73 12.19 5.66 -16.57
N LEU A 74 12.37 5.27 -17.83
CA LEU A 74 13.41 5.81 -18.71
C LEU A 74 13.23 7.31 -18.98
N TRP A 75 12.00 7.80 -19.00
CA TRP A 75 11.73 9.23 -19.14
C TRP A 75 12.07 9.99 -17.85
N ALA A 76 11.62 9.49 -16.71
CA ALA A 76 11.98 10.03 -15.41
C ALA A 76 13.51 10.04 -15.21
N TYR A 77 14.21 9.00 -15.70
CA TYR A 77 15.68 8.93 -15.71
C TYR A 77 16.32 10.17 -16.33
N ARG A 78 15.93 10.44 -17.58
CA ARG A 78 16.49 11.51 -18.39
C ARG A 78 16.35 12.85 -17.71
N ASN A 79 15.28 13.03 -16.94
CA ASN A 79 14.98 14.26 -16.24
C ASN A 79 15.66 14.38 -14.87
N LEU A 80 16.09 13.26 -14.26
CA LEU A 80 16.60 13.20 -12.88
C LEU A 80 18.13 13.06 -12.76
N ASP A 81 18.86 12.83 -13.86
CA ASP A 81 20.31 12.58 -13.89
C ASP A 81 20.82 11.57 -12.83
N ASN A 82 19.94 10.67 -12.39
CA ASN A 82 20.20 9.74 -11.29
C ASN A 82 19.89 8.30 -11.72
N MET A 83 20.92 7.60 -12.24
CA MET A 83 20.85 6.19 -12.70
C MET A 83 20.29 5.23 -11.63
N PHE A 84 20.45 5.57 -10.35
CA PHE A 84 20.07 4.71 -9.23
C PHE A 84 18.60 4.80 -8.80
N SER A 85 17.87 5.84 -9.23
CA SER A 85 16.44 5.94 -8.92
C SER A 85 15.58 4.97 -9.75
N LEU A 86 16.03 4.66 -10.97
CA LEU A 86 15.40 3.78 -11.97
C LEU A 86 15.29 2.32 -11.52
N SER A 87 16.38 1.79 -10.97
CA SER A 87 16.43 0.38 -10.60
C SER A 87 15.47 0.06 -9.46
N ARG A 88 15.12 1.05 -8.64
CA ARG A 88 14.24 0.89 -7.48
C ARG A 88 12.75 1.01 -7.85
N SER A 89 12.40 1.95 -8.73
CA SER A 89 11.04 2.20 -9.21
C SER A 89 10.52 1.05 -10.07
N LEU A 90 11.29 0.59 -11.06
CA LEU A 90 10.93 -0.59 -11.86
C LEU A 90 10.80 -1.83 -11.00
N PHE A 91 11.68 -1.98 -10.00
CA PHE A 91 11.60 -3.08 -9.05
C PHE A 91 10.23 -3.16 -8.38
N TRP A 92 9.80 -2.06 -7.74
CA TRP A 92 8.53 -2.05 -7.02
C TRP A 92 7.37 -2.42 -7.92
N VAL A 93 7.36 -1.90 -9.15
CA VAL A 93 6.28 -2.11 -10.10
C VAL A 93 6.27 -3.54 -10.65
N PHE A 94 7.42 -4.12 -11.02
CA PHE A 94 7.50 -5.51 -11.51
C PHE A 94 7.08 -6.52 -10.43
N LEU A 95 7.55 -6.30 -9.20
CA LEU A 95 7.20 -7.17 -8.09
C LEU A 95 5.71 -7.01 -7.72
N ALA A 96 5.19 -5.79 -7.71
CA ALA A 96 3.76 -5.50 -7.50
C ALA A 96 2.88 -6.11 -8.60
N PHE A 97 3.33 -6.10 -9.86
CA PHE A 97 2.66 -6.77 -10.98
C PHE A 97 2.61 -8.28 -10.77
N SER A 98 3.73 -8.88 -10.36
CA SER A 98 3.83 -10.31 -10.08
C SER A 98 2.89 -10.71 -8.94
N ILE A 99 2.86 -9.92 -7.85
CA ILE A 99 1.91 -10.09 -6.75
C ILE A 99 0.47 -9.96 -7.27
N GLY A 100 0.15 -8.92 -8.05
CA GLY A 100 -1.18 -8.69 -8.58
C GLY A 100 -1.68 -9.83 -9.46
N TYR A 101 -0.81 -10.39 -10.30
CA TYR A 101 -1.10 -11.58 -11.09
C TYR A 101 -1.38 -12.79 -10.20
N LEU A 102 -0.53 -13.06 -9.21
CA LEU A 102 -0.70 -14.18 -8.29
C LEU A 102 -1.97 -14.06 -7.44
N VAL A 103 -2.26 -12.86 -6.91
CA VAL A 103 -3.50 -12.58 -6.17
C VAL A 103 -4.72 -12.87 -7.03
N LYS A 104 -4.69 -12.47 -8.31
CA LYS A 104 -5.80 -12.68 -9.25
C LYS A 104 -5.95 -14.16 -9.65
N ARG A 105 -4.87 -14.86 -9.97
CA ARG A 105 -4.96 -16.15 -10.69
C ARG A 105 -4.56 -17.38 -9.88
N LYS A 106 -3.87 -17.24 -8.75
CA LYS A 106 -3.25 -18.37 -8.03
C LYS A 106 -3.53 -18.32 -6.52
N LYS A 107 -3.29 -19.44 -5.84
CA LYS A 107 -3.31 -19.50 -4.36
C LYS A 107 -1.97 -19.02 -3.82
N ILE A 108 -1.96 -17.87 -3.15
CA ILE A 108 -0.85 -17.35 -2.35
C ILE A 108 -0.95 -17.87 -0.91
N SER A 109 -0.01 -18.66 -0.41
CA SER A 109 -0.09 -19.11 0.99
C SER A 109 -0.22 -17.91 1.94
N TYR A 110 -1.26 -17.88 2.76
CA TYR A 110 -1.42 -16.83 3.76
C TYR A 110 -0.22 -16.80 4.73
N LEU A 111 0.38 -17.95 5.04
CA LEU A 111 1.54 -18.06 5.91
C LEU A 111 2.79 -17.39 5.34
N THR A 112 2.99 -17.44 4.02
CA THR A 112 4.15 -16.78 3.39
C THR A 112 4.08 -15.27 3.53
N MET A 113 2.88 -14.70 3.71
CA MET A 113 2.67 -13.29 4.00
C MET A 113 2.66 -12.99 5.51
N LEU A 114 2.06 -13.87 6.32
CA LEU A 114 1.92 -13.67 7.76
C LEU A 114 3.27 -13.62 8.48
N ILE A 115 4.15 -14.59 8.22
CA ILE A 115 5.40 -14.74 8.95
C ILE A 115 6.29 -13.50 8.82
N PRO A 116 6.59 -13.00 7.59
CA PRO A 116 7.38 -11.78 7.44
C PRO A 116 6.66 -10.54 8.01
N PHE A 117 5.33 -10.45 7.88
CA PHE A 117 4.59 -9.33 8.48
C PHE A 117 4.76 -9.28 10.00
N LEU A 118 4.60 -10.40 10.69
CA LEU A 118 4.82 -10.49 12.14
C LEU A 118 6.28 -10.21 12.50
N ALA A 119 7.24 -10.72 11.74
CA ALA A 119 8.67 -10.47 11.98
C ALA A 119 9.01 -8.96 11.84
N ILE A 120 8.51 -8.30 10.79
CA ILE A 120 8.70 -6.86 10.57
C ILE A 120 8.02 -6.04 11.68
N SER A 121 6.79 -6.39 12.04
CA SER A 121 6.05 -5.70 13.10
C SER A 121 6.71 -5.88 14.47
N ALA A 122 7.23 -7.08 14.78
CA ALA A 122 7.98 -7.34 16.00
C ALA A 122 9.27 -6.52 16.02
N LEU A 123 10.03 -6.51 14.92
CA LEU A 123 11.24 -5.70 14.78
C LEU A 123 10.96 -4.21 15.03
N PHE A 124 9.96 -3.63 14.35
CA PHE A 124 9.59 -2.23 14.57
C PHE A 124 9.14 -1.95 16.00
N THR A 125 8.39 -2.87 16.60
CA THR A 125 7.95 -2.73 18.00
C THR A 125 9.13 -2.71 18.96
N ILE A 126 10.08 -3.64 18.81
CA ILE A 126 11.32 -3.70 19.62
C ILE A 126 12.11 -2.40 19.46
N LEU A 127 12.37 -1.98 18.23
CA LEU A 127 13.15 -0.76 17.96
C LEU A 127 12.51 0.49 18.58
N MET A 128 11.18 0.60 18.54
CA MET A 128 10.45 1.75 19.09
C MET A 128 10.33 1.71 20.62
N ILE A 129 10.13 0.53 21.24
CA ILE A 129 10.00 0.39 22.70
C ILE A 129 11.34 0.61 23.38
N PHE A 130 12.39 -0.04 22.90
CA PHE A 130 13.72 0.04 23.50
C PHE A 130 14.45 1.34 23.14
N GLN A 131 13.80 2.24 22.38
CA GLN A 131 14.40 3.48 21.88
C GLN A 131 15.82 3.22 21.38
N ILE A 132 15.99 2.18 20.56
CA ILE A 132 17.30 1.82 20.04
C ILE A 132 17.69 2.89 19.03
N GLU A 133 18.30 3.95 19.55
CA GLU A 133 18.75 5.14 18.82
C GLU A 133 20.08 4.88 18.10
N GLN A 134 20.79 3.81 18.47
CA GLN A 134 22.17 3.52 18.05
C GLN A 134 22.31 2.14 17.41
N VAL A 135 21.64 1.92 16.26
CA VAL A 135 22.20 0.97 15.29
C VAL A 135 23.21 1.77 14.49
N ASP A 136 24.49 1.44 14.63
CA ASP A 136 25.64 2.16 14.07
C ASP A 136 25.33 2.72 12.66
N ASP A 137 25.54 4.04 12.49
CA ASP A 137 25.14 4.91 11.35
C ASP A 137 23.69 5.47 11.30
N GLY A 138 22.87 5.31 12.34
CA GLY A 138 21.80 6.28 12.69
C GLY A 138 20.64 6.46 11.69
N ARG A 139 20.42 5.56 10.72
CA ARG A 139 19.33 5.72 9.73
C ARG A 139 17.92 5.61 10.30
N LEU A 140 17.72 4.94 11.43
CA LEU A 140 16.40 4.86 12.07
C LEU A 140 15.91 6.25 12.53
N TYR A 141 16.82 7.14 12.93
CA TYR A 141 16.51 8.54 13.26
C TYR A 141 16.15 9.36 12.01
N TYR A 142 16.84 9.09 10.89
CA TYR A 142 16.58 9.74 9.60
C TYR A 142 15.39 9.15 8.83
N MET A 143 14.86 8.00 9.25
CA MET A 143 13.65 7.46 8.66
C MET A 143 12.49 8.41 8.93
N ASN A 144 11.85 8.84 7.84
CA ASN A 144 10.58 9.54 7.95
C ASN A 144 9.64 8.69 8.83
N ARG A 145 9.07 9.29 9.88
CA ARG A 145 8.15 8.64 10.83
C ARG A 145 6.96 7.97 10.13
N ASN A 146 6.61 8.43 8.94
CA ASN A 146 5.55 7.88 8.11
C ASN A 146 5.96 6.58 7.39
N SER A 147 7.25 6.25 7.32
CA SER A 147 7.77 5.04 6.67
C SER A 147 7.24 3.77 7.35
N ILE A 148 7.29 3.69 8.69
CA ILE A 148 6.83 2.49 9.42
C ILE A 148 5.36 2.18 9.09
N PRO A 149 4.40 3.14 9.23
CA PRO A 149 3.02 2.92 8.81
C PRO A 149 2.85 2.60 7.33
N VAL A 150 3.64 3.21 6.45
CA VAL A 150 3.61 2.94 5.00
C VAL A 150 3.90 1.46 4.71
N PHE A 151 4.95 0.90 5.32
CA PHE A 151 5.30 -0.52 5.18
C PHE A 151 4.22 -1.42 5.77
N SER A 152 3.83 -1.16 7.02
CA SER A 152 2.87 -2.02 7.72
C SER A 152 1.47 -1.97 7.09
N LEU A 153 1.01 -0.82 6.60
CA LEU A 153 -0.28 -0.67 5.93
C LEU A 153 -0.31 -1.38 4.58
N SER A 154 0.73 -1.23 3.75
CA SER A 154 0.80 -1.91 2.45
C SER A 154 0.78 -3.43 2.63
N TYR A 155 1.60 -3.94 3.55
CA TYR A 155 1.72 -5.36 3.81
C TYR A 155 0.44 -5.93 4.42
N GLY A 156 -0.07 -5.33 5.49
CA GLY A 156 -1.27 -5.81 6.18
C GLY A 156 -2.54 -5.71 5.32
N ALA A 157 -2.64 -4.69 4.46
CA ALA A 157 -3.73 -4.60 3.48
C ALA A 157 -3.65 -5.71 2.42
N LEU A 158 -2.46 -5.96 1.87
CA LEU A 158 -2.24 -7.07 0.93
C LEU A 158 -2.60 -8.42 1.55
N MET A 159 -2.15 -8.66 2.79
CA MET A 159 -2.44 -9.87 3.53
C MET A 159 -3.95 -10.07 3.75
N ASN A 160 -4.69 -9.01 4.08
CA ASN A 160 -6.14 -9.08 4.23
C ASN A 160 -6.87 -9.34 2.89
N VAL A 161 -6.42 -8.71 1.80
CA VAL A 161 -6.97 -9.00 0.46
C VAL A 161 -6.76 -10.47 0.08
N ILE A 162 -5.57 -11.02 0.35
CA ILE A 162 -5.26 -12.44 0.11
C ILE A 162 -6.15 -13.33 0.99
N TRP A 163 -6.21 -13.06 2.30
CA TRP A 163 -7.00 -13.83 3.25
C TRP A 163 -8.46 -13.94 2.80
N SER A 164 -9.09 -12.79 2.56
CA SER A 164 -10.50 -12.73 2.22
C SER A 164 -10.81 -13.40 0.89
N ARG A 165 -9.93 -13.28 -0.11
CA ARG A 165 -10.10 -13.97 -1.39
C ARG A 165 -10.00 -15.48 -1.26
N GLN A 166 -9.07 -15.97 -0.44
CA GLN A 166 -8.81 -17.42 -0.32
C GLN A 166 -9.80 -18.17 0.51
N HIS A 167 -10.21 -17.57 1.63
CA HIS A 167 -11.10 -18.20 2.60
C HIS A 167 -12.56 -17.82 2.34
N ASN A 168 -12.82 -17.02 1.30
CA ASN A 168 -14.13 -16.44 1.04
C ASN A 168 -14.73 -15.79 2.29
N SER A 169 -13.89 -15.06 3.05
CA SER A 169 -14.21 -14.64 4.41
C SER A 169 -13.96 -13.15 4.61
N LYS A 170 -14.53 -12.61 5.69
CA LYS A 170 -14.36 -11.22 6.09
C LYS A 170 -12.87 -10.89 6.34
N PRO A 171 -12.42 -9.66 6.04
CA PRO A 171 -11.05 -9.25 6.32
C PRO A 171 -10.76 -9.33 7.81
N GLN A 172 -9.52 -9.67 8.17
CA GLN A 172 -9.16 -9.79 9.57
C GLN A 172 -8.97 -8.40 10.19
N ILE A 173 -9.39 -8.24 11.45
CA ILE A 173 -9.29 -6.98 12.19
C ILE A 173 -7.91 -6.80 12.83
N TRP A 174 -7.27 -7.90 13.25
CA TRP A 174 -6.01 -7.86 13.99
C TRP A 174 -4.86 -7.13 13.26
N PRO A 175 -4.69 -7.21 11.90
CA PRO A 175 -3.62 -6.50 11.23
C PRO A 175 -3.79 -4.99 11.37
N SER A 176 -5.03 -4.48 11.26
CA SER A 176 -5.30 -3.05 11.46
C SER A 176 -5.04 -2.57 12.88
N ILE A 177 -5.27 -3.40 13.90
CA ILE A 177 -4.94 -3.05 15.30
C ILE A 177 -3.42 -2.91 15.46
N LEU A 178 -2.65 -3.87 14.93
CA LEU A 178 -1.20 -3.83 15.00
C LEU A 178 -0.62 -2.62 14.24
N ILE A 179 -1.15 -2.32 13.04
CA ILE A 179 -0.72 -1.16 12.26
C ILE A 179 -1.07 0.15 12.98
N LEU A 180 -2.24 0.23 13.63
CA LEU A 180 -2.62 1.40 14.44
C LEU A 180 -1.64 1.61 15.59
N PHE A 181 -1.27 0.54 16.30
CA PHE A 181 -0.29 0.57 17.38
C PHE A 181 1.09 1.04 16.89
N LEU A 182 1.60 0.47 15.79
CA LEU A 182 2.87 0.90 15.17
C LEU A 182 2.81 2.35 14.69
N SER A 183 1.67 2.81 14.17
CA SER A 183 1.47 4.19 13.73
C SER A 183 1.48 5.19 14.88
N PHE A 184 0.92 4.79 16.02
CA PHE A 184 0.99 5.57 17.24
C PHE A 184 2.42 5.65 17.78
N LEU A 185 3.12 4.50 17.93
CA LEU A 185 4.49 4.45 18.44
C LEU A 185 5.47 5.25 17.57
N SER A 186 5.33 5.18 16.24
CA SER A 186 6.16 5.95 15.31
C SER A 186 5.85 7.46 15.31
N LYS A 187 4.82 7.90 16.03
CA LYS A 187 4.35 9.31 16.08
C LYS A 187 4.03 9.87 14.68
N SER A 188 3.54 9.01 13.79
CA SER A 188 3.14 9.37 12.42
C SER A 188 1.73 9.99 12.41
N ARG A 189 1.58 11.18 11.81
CA ARG A 189 0.26 11.85 11.74
C ARG A 189 -0.65 11.23 10.69
N ILE A 190 -0.18 11.18 9.44
CA ILE A 190 -0.96 10.60 8.34
C ILE A 190 -1.06 9.08 8.47
N GLY A 191 -0.04 8.42 9.01
CA GLY A 191 -0.07 6.99 9.33
C GLY A 191 -1.10 6.65 10.39
N LEU A 192 -1.19 7.44 11.47
CA LEU A 192 -2.22 7.26 12.48
C LEU A 192 -3.63 7.45 11.88
N PHE A 193 -3.84 8.50 11.08
CA PHE A 193 -5.12 8.72 10.41
C PHE A 193 -5.51 7.58 9.47
N ALA A 194 -4.60 7.16 8.59
CA ALA A 194 -4.85 6.09 7.63
C ALA A 194 -5.07 4.73 8.31
N SER A 195 -4.37 4.45 9.41
CA SER A 195 -4.57 3.22 10.18
C SER A 195 -5.89 3.20 10.93
N ILE A 196 -6.38 4.35 11.43
CA ILE A 196 -7.74 4.48 11.97
C ILE A 196 -8.78 4.17 10.87
N LEU A 197 -8.66 4.80 9.70
CA LEU A 197 -9.56 4.52 8.58
C LEU A 197 -9.52 3.05 8.17
N TYR A 198 -8.34 2.45 8.15
CA TYR A 198 -8.15 1.03 7.82
C TYR A 198 -8.79 0.10 8.86
N LEU A 199 -8.67 0.43 10.16
CA LEU A 199 -9.35 -0.30 11.23
C LEU A 199 -10.87 -0.21 11.08
N ILE A 200 -11.41 0.99 10.86
CA ILE A 200 -12.85 1.21 10.64
C ILE A 200 -13.32 0.35 9.46
N LEU A 201 -12.59 0.39 8.33
CA LEU A 201 -12.92 -0.39 7.14
C LEU A 201 -12.95 -1.90 7.40
N ASN A 202 -11.98 -2.44 8.15
CA ASN A 202 -11.95 -3.87 8.51
C ASN A 202 -13.03 -4.25 9.54
N MET A 203 -13.52 -3.31 10.35
CA MET A 203 -14.62 -3.54 11.30
C MET A 203 -16.01 -3.49 10.63
N MET A 204 -16.19 -2.74 9.55
CA MET A 204 -17.48 -2.58 8.85
C MET A 204 -18.19 -3.91 8.52
N PRO A 205 -17.53 -4.95 7.97
CA PRO A 205 -18.16 -6.25 7.71
C PRO A 205 -18.74 -6.96 8.93
N TYR A 206 -18.29 -6.60 10.14
CA TYR A 206 -18.76 -7.15 11.41
C TYR A 206 -19.86 -6.31 12.03
N ILE A 207 -19.81 -4.99 11.86
CA ILE A 207 -20.78 -4.04 12.44
C ILE A 207 -22.07 -3.96 11.60
N ILE A 208 -21.95 -3.84 10.27
CA ILE A 208 -23.10 -3.60 9.37
C ILE A 208 -24.19 -4.68 9.48
N PRO A 209 -23.86 -5.99 9.45
CA PRO A 209 -24.89 -7.03 9.55
C PRO A 209 -25.62 -7.01 10.89
N VAL A 210 -24.91 -6.70 11.99
CA VAL A 210 -25.51 -6.60 13.32
C VAL A 210 -26.46 -5.41 13.40
N ALA A 211 -26.06 -4.25 12.85
CA ALA A 211 -26.91 -3.06 12.78
C ALA A 211 -28.17 -3.29 11.90
N ARG A 212 -28.02 -3.97 10.75
CA ARG A 212 -29.16 -4.32 9.88
C ARG A 212 -30.12 -5.30 10.55
N LYS A 213 -29.61 -6.31 11.25
CA LYS A 213 -30.44 -7.26 12.00
C LYS A 213 -31.19 -6.56 13.13
N PHE A 214 -30.56 -5.62 13.84
CA PHE A 214 -31.22 -4.80 14.85
C PHE A 214 -32.39 -3.99 14.29
N ARG A 215 -32.25 -3.45 13.08
CA ARG A 215 -33.31 -2.69 12.42
C ARG A 215 -34.50 -3.56 11.97
N LYS A 216 -34.24 -4.81 11.53
CA LYS A 216 -35.29 -5.73 11.03
C LYS A 216 -35.95 -6.54 12.14
N GLU A 217 -35.17 -6.96 13.13
CA GLU A 217 -35.62 -7.80 14.23
C GLU A 217 -35.11 -7.17 15.53
N TRP A 218 -36.02 -6.61 16.33
CA TRP A 218 -35.69 -6.12 17.68
C TRP A 218 -35.24 -7.25 18.65
N LYS A 219 -35.03 -8.47 18.14
CA LYS A 219 -34.69 -9.69 18.88
C LYS A 219 -33.17 -9.96 18.96
N LEU A 220 -32.32 -8.95 18.86
CA LEU A 220 -30.92 -9.11 19.27
C LEU A 220 -30.86 -9.23 20.79
N SER A 221 -30.14 -10.24 21.31
CA SER A 221 -30.02 -10.39 22.76
C SER A 221 -29.41 -9.12 23.34
N LYS A 222 -29.97 -8.61 24.45
CA LYS A 222 -29.50 -7.39 25.12
C LYS A 222 -27.98 -7.40 25.33
N ARG A 223 -27.40 -8.57 25.61
CA ARG A 223 -25.95 -8.78 25.76
C ARG A 223 -25.14 -8.44 24.49
N LYS A 224 -25.61 -8.82 23.30
CA LYS A 224 -24.92 -8.53 22.03
C LYS A 224 -24.97 -7.03 21.69
N VAL A 225 -26.09 -6.38 21.97
CA VAL A 225 -26.24 -4.92 21.77
C VAL A 225 -25.35 -4.15 22.73
N ILE A 226 -25.36 -4.51 24.02
CA ILE A 226 -24.48 -3.92 25.04
C ILE A 226 -23.01 -4.12 24.67
N ALA A 227 -22.62 -5.33 24.25
CA ALA A 227 -21.25 -5.60 23.82
C ALA A 227 -20.83 -4.76 22.61
N LEU A 228 -21.73 -4.57 21.63
CA LEU A 228 -21.46 -3.72 20.46
C LEU A 228 -21.32 -2.25 20.85
N ILE A 229 -22.22 -1.73 21.69
CA ILE A 229 -22.15 -0.34 22.20
C ILE A 229 -20.85 -0.14 22.99
N PHE A 230 -20.52 -1.07 23.88
CA PHE A 230 -19.29 -1.03 24.65
C PHE A 230 -18.05 -1.07 23.74
N LEU A 231 -18.04 -1.92 22.71
CA LEU A 231 -16.96 -1.96 21.72
C LEU A 231 -16.83 -0.63 20.96
N ILE A 232 -17.94 -0.02 20.55
CA ILE A 232 -17.93 1.28 19.84
C ILE A 232 -17.39 2.37 20.77
N ILE A 233 -17.90 2.46 22.00
CA ILE A 233 -17.45 3.44 23.00
C ILE A 233 -15.97 3.23 23.33
N ALA A 234 -15.56 1.99 23.63
CA ALA A 234 -14.17 1.66 23.94
C ALA A 234 -13.24 2.00 22.77
N SER A 235 -13.63 1.68 21.53
CA SER A 235 -12.86 2.03 20.33
C SER A 235 -12.76 3.54 20.16
N ALA A 236 -13.87 4.27 20.35
CA ALA A 236 -13.90 5.73 20.26
C ALA A 236 -13.01 6.38 21.33
N VAL A 237 -13.08 5.92 22.59
CA VAL A 237 -12.23 6.40 23.69
C VAL A 237 -10.75 6.11 23.39
N ILE A 238 -10.41 4.90 22.95
CA ILE A 238 -9.04 4.54 22.59
C ILE A 238 -8.55 5.43 21.44
N ILE A 239 -9.34 5.62 20.38
CA ILE A 239 -8.97 6.50 19.27
C ILE A 239 -8.77 7.94 19.74
N LEU A 240 -9.67 8.47 20.57
CA LEU A 240 -9.56 9.82 21.13
C LEU A 240 -8.31 9.98 21.99
N LEU A 241 -7.99 8.99 22.82
CA LEU A 241 -6.75 8.98 23.62
C LEU A 241 -5.52 8.94 22.71
N LEU A 242 -5.50 8.08 21.70
CA LEU A 242 -4.41 8.00 20.73
C LEU A 242 -4.21 9.33 20.01
N ILE A 243 -5.29 10.01 19.59
CA ILE A 243 -5.21 11.34 18.98
C ILE A 243 -4.68 12.36 19.99
N LYS A 244 -5.23 12.41 21.21
CA LYS A 244 -4.84 13.35 22.27
C LYS A 244 -3.35 13.28 22.60
N TYR A 245 -2.80 12.07 22.68
CA TYR A 245 -1.38 11.82 22.99
C TYR A 245 -0.48 11.74 21.75
N SER A 246 -1.03 11.90 20.55
CA SER A 246 -0.23 11.96 19.32
C SER A 246 0.17 13.39 18.96
N ARG A 247 1.15 13.52 18.06
CA ARG A 247 1.52 14.80 17.43
C ARG A 247 0.42 15.40 16.55
N PHE A 248 -0.64 14.64 16.27
CA PHE A 248 -1.79 15.15 15.53
C PHE A 248 -2.47 16.29 16.29
N ASN A 249 -2.58 16.19 17.61
CA ASN A 249 -3.19 17.20 18.46
C ASN A 249 -2.36 18.49 18.57
N THR A 250 -1.02 18.38 18.55
CA THR A 250 -0.14 19.54 18.74
C THR A 250 0.24 20.29 17.46
N VAL A 251 0.23 19.62 16.30
CA VAL A 251 0.69 20.21 15.03
C VAL A 251 -0.39 20.17 13.94
N GLY A 252 -1.52 19.47 14.15
CA GLY A 252 -2.58 19.31 13.16
C GLY A 252 -2.15 18.56 11.90
N VAL A 253 -2.97 18.59 10.84
CA VAL A 253 -2.64 18.09 9.49
C VAL A 253 -2.07 19.23 8.62
N SER A 254 -2.57 20.46 8.83
CA SER A 254 -2.16 21.66 8.11
C SER A 254 -0.96 22.33 8.77
N SER A 255 0.24 21.80 8.58
CA SER A 255 1.41 22.64 8.79
C SER A 255 1.49 23.65 7.65
N ASN A 256 1.56 24.95 7.95
CA ASN A 256 1.68 26.06 6.98
C ASN A 256 2.75 25.85 5.89
N GLY A 257 3.72 24.95 6.10
CA GLY A 257 4.67 24.53 5.07
C GLY A 257 4.05 23.75 3.89
N ARG A 258 2.99 22.95 4.06
CA ARG A 258 2.47 22.09 2.97
C ARG A 258 1.80 22.87 1.84
N VAL A 259 1.07 23.93 2.17
CA VAL A 259 0.45 24.82 1.17
C VAL A 259 1.54 25.55 0.38
N LYS A 260 2.54 26.13 1.06
CA LYS A 260 3.70 26.79 0.42
C LYS A 260 4.50 25.87 -0.51
N ILE A 261 4.56 24.58 -0.19
CA ILE A 261 5.22 23.56 -1.03
C ILE A 261 4.43 23.33 -2.32
N ILE A 262 3.10 23.24 -2.23
CA ILE A 262 2.22 23.08 -3.40
C ILE A 262 2.22 24.36 -4.25
N GLU A 263 2.16 25.53 -3.61
CA GLU A 263 2.29 26.82 -4.30
C GLU A 263 3.63 26.94 -5.03
N SER A 264 4.73 26.49 -4.43
CA SER A 264 6.05 26.44 -5.08
C SER A 264 6.04 25.59 -6.35
N TYR A 265 5.37 24.43 -6.32
CA TYR A 265 5.22 23.60 -7.52
C TYR A 265 4.46 24.34 -8.63
N PHE A 266 3.31 24.93 -8.31
CA PHE A 266 2.50 25.65 -9.31
C PHE A 266 3.19 26.91 -9.83
N SER A 267 4.00 27.59 -9.01
CA SER A 267 4.76 28.76 -9.46
C SER A 267 5.87 28.42 -10.46
N GLU A 268 6.38 27.19 -10.42
CA GLU A 268 7.43 26.71 -11.35
C GLU A 268 6.83 25.91 -12.53
N LEU A 269 5.50 25.78 -12.59
CA LEU A 269 4.81 25.03 -13.62
C LEU A 269 4.71 25.84 -14.92
N THR A 270 5.61 25.56 -15.86
CA THR A 270 5.55 26.07 -17.24
C THR A 270 4.88 25.06 -18.18
N LEU A 271 4.44 25.48 -19.37
CA LEU A 271 3.89 24.56 -20.38
C LEU A 271 4.87 23.44 -20.73
N ARG A 272 6.17 23.76 -20.83
CA ARG A 272 7.23 22.77 -21.01
C ARG A 272 7.22 21.76 -19.88
N ASN A 273 7.29 22.22 -18.63
CA ASN A 273 7.37 21.35 -17.46
C ASN A 273 6.10 20.50 -17.29
N PHE A 274 4.95 21.03 -17.68
CA PHE A 274 3.70 20.27 -17.74
C PHE A 274 3.75 19.13 -18.77
N ILE A 275 4.30 19.38 -19.97
CA ILE A 275 4.38 18.38 -21.03
C ILE A 275 5.47 17.34 -20.75
N THR A 276 6.68 17.79 -20.43
CA THR A 276 7.87 16.92 -20.37
C THR A 276 8.28 16.50 -18.97
N GLY A 277 7.68 17.09 -17.93
CA GLY A 277 8.21 17.04 -16.57
C GLY A 277 9.28 18.10 -16.34
N PHE A 278 9.65 18.28 -15.07
CA PHE A 278 10.67 19.21 -14.59
C PHE A 278 12.07 18.64 -14.80
N ASN A 279 13.07 19.51 -14.91
CA ASN A 279 14.46 19.07 -14.95
C ASN A 279 15.03 18.81 -13.54
N HIS A 280 16.18 18.15 -13.46
CA HIS A 280 16.82 17.76 -12.20
C HIS A 280 17.02 18.94 -11.24
N THR A 281 17.50 20.08 -11.72
CA THR A 281 17.77 21.25 -10.85
C THR A 281 16.51 21.86 -10.26
N GLU A 282 15.40 21.82 -10.98
CA GLU A 282 14.09 22.26 -10.50
C GLU A 282 13.50 21.24 -9.51
N ILE A 283 13.63 19.95 -9.83
CA ILE A 283 13.17 18.86 -8.96
C ILE A 283 13.89 18.91 -7.61
N ASP A 284 15.20 19.12 -7.58
CA ASP A 284 15.97 19.21 -6.33
C ASP A 284 15.55 20.41 -5.47
N LYS A 285 15.22 21.55 -6.09
CA LYS A 285 14.66 22.72 -5.39
C LYS A 285 13.29 22.44 -4.78
N LEU A 286 12.45 21.66 -5.46
CA LEU A 286 11.13 21.28 -4.94
C LEU A 286 11.21 20.17 -3.88
N LEU A 287 12.12 19.21 -4.04
CA LEU A 287 12.33 18.11 -3.09
C LEU A 287 13.00 18.57 -1.79
N SER A 288 13.94 19.53 -1.87
CA SER A 288 14.54 20.16 -0.67
C SER A 288 13.51 20.91 0.18
N LYS A 289 12.37 21.30 -0.41
CA LYS A 289 11.21 21.84 0.32
C LYS A 289 10.30 20.76 0.93
N ASN A 290 10.66 19.47 0.92
CA ASN A 290 9.85 18.33 1.41
C ASN A 290 8.55 18.06 0.63
N LEU A 291 8.58 18.20 -0.70
CA LEU A 291 7.47 17.77 -1.57
C LEU A 291 7.38 16.24 -1.64
N HIS A 292 6.53 15.65 -0.80
CA HIS A 292 6.36 14.19 -0.72
C HIS A 292 5.07 13.69 -1.38
N ASN A 293 4.22 14.50 -2.02
CA ASN A 293 2.98 14.02 -2.64
C ASN A 293 3.27 13.09 -3.85
N SER A 294 2.72 11.87 -3.88
CA SER A 294 2.93 10.90 -4.98
C SER A 294 2.44 11.39 -6.34
N PHE A 295 1.26 12.02 -6.39
CA PHE A 295 0.65 12.49 -7.63
C PHE A 295 1.46 13.64 -8.24
N ILE A 296 1.85 14.62 -7.42
CA ILE A 296 2.70 15.72 -7.85
C ILE A 296 4.08 15.18 -8.25
N ASN A 297 4.66 14.24 -7.49
CA ASN A 297 5.94 13.65 -7.85
C ASN A 297 5.90 12.94 -9.21
N LEU A 298 4.83 12.20 -9.52
CA LEU A 298 4.68 11.54 -10.82
C LEU A 298 4.55 12.56 -11.96
N LEU A 299 3.72 13.59 -11.77
CA LEU A 299 3.55 14.65 -12.77
C LEU A 299 4.82 15.48 -12.94
N MET A 300 5.54 15.76 -11.86
CA MET A 300 6.81 16.47 -11.86
C MET A 300 7.90 15.68 -12.60
N SER A 301 7.96 14.36 -12.42
CA SER A 301 8.99 13.54 -13.06
C SER A 301 8.70 13.19 -14.52
N THR A 302 7.42 13.05 -14.90
CA THR A 302 7.04 12.50 -16.22
C THR A 302 6.11 13.41 -17.04
N GLY A 303 5.64 14.52 -16.50
CA GLY A 303 4.75 15.46 -17.21
C GLY A 303 3.48 14.77 -17.71
N LEU A 304 3.06 15.11 -18.92
CA LEU A 304 1.85 14.58 -19.55
C LEU A 304 1.93 13.07 -19.80
N LEU A 305 3.13 12.48 -19.83
CA LEU A 305 3.26 11.03 -19.92
C LEU A 305 2.63 10.33 -18.73
N SER A 306 2.43 10.98 -17.58
CA SER A 306 1.69 10.41 -16.43
C SER A 306 0.18 10.23 -16.66
N ALA A 307 -0.40 10.88 -17.68
CA ALA A 307 -1.86 10.93 -17.86
C ALA A 307 -2.53 9.54 -17.96
N PRO A 308 -2.02 8.56 -18.73
CA PRO A 308 -2.56 7.21 -18.74
C PRO A 308 -2.60 6.55 -17.36
N VAL A 309 -1.62 6.79 -16.49
CA VAL A 309 -1.62 6.27 -15.11
C VAL A 309 -2.79 6.85 -14.32
N PHE A 310 -3.02 8.17 -14.39
CA PHE A 310 -4.15 8.81 -13.72
C PHE A 310 -5.50 8.37 -14.27
N VAL A 311 -5.61 8.16 -15.59
CA VAL A 311 -6.82 7.63 -16.23
C VAL A 311 -7.12 6.20 -15.72
N ILE A 312 -6.11 5.32 -15.70
CA ILE A 312 -6.27 3.96 -15.17
C ILE A 312 -6.64 3.99 -13.68
N TYR A 313 -5.99 4.85 -12.89
CA TYR A 313 -6.31 5.03 -11.47
C TYR A 313 -7.77 5.46 -11.28
N GLY A 314 -8.24 6.46 -12.03
CA GLY A 314 -9.63 6.93 -11.99
C GLY A 314 -10.64 5.86 -12.41
N ILE A 315 -10.39 5.17 -13.53
CA ILE A 315 -11.25 4.07 -14.01
C ILE A 315 -11.31 2.93 -12.98
N ALA A 316 -10.18 2.55 -12.39
CA ALA A 316 -10.12 1.53 -11.35
C ALA A 316 -10.97 1.95 -10.14
N GLY A 317 -10.85 3.19 -9.68
CA GLY A 317 -11.68 3.74 -8.59
C GLY A 317 -13.18 3.64 -8.88
N LEU A 318 -13.61 4.06 -10.08
CA LEU A 318 -15.01 3.99 -10.51
C LEU A 318 -15.53 2.54 -10.58
N LYS A 319 -14.72 1.60 -11.07
CA LYS A 319 -15.08 0.18 -11.11
C LYS A 319 -15.17 -0.42 -9.71
N LEU A 320 -14.21 -0.12 -8.84
CA LEU A 320 -14.19 -0.60 -7.45
C LEU A 320 -15.38 -0.08 -6.66
N PHE A 321 -15.76 1.19 -6.83
CA PHE A 321 -16.95 1.76 -6.17
C PHE A 321 -18.21 0.93 -6.41
N LYS A 322 -18.41 0.46 -7.65
CA LYS A 322 -19.56 -0.38 -8.03
C LYS A 322 -19.40 -1.84 -7.59
N LYS A 323 -18.17 -2.29 -7.35
CA LYS A 323 -17.82 -3.72 -7.25
C LYS A 323 -17.52 -4.17 -5.84
N SER A 324 -16.80 -3.39 -5.05
CA SER A 324 -16.54 -3.71 -3.65
C SER A 324 -16.23 -2.47 -2.82
N TYR A 325 -17.06 -2.23 -1.80
CA TYR A 325 -16.85 -1.14 -0.85
C TYR A 325 -15.53 -1.32 -0.09
N TYR A 326 -15.12 -2.56 0.18
CA TYR A 326 -13.87 -2.86 0.87
C TYR A 326 -12.66 -2.46 0.02
N LEU A 327 -12.58 -2.95 -1.22
CA LEU A 327 -11.48 -2.61 -2.12
C LEU A 327 -11.48 -1.12 -2.48
N PHE A 328 -12.66 -0.51 -2.64
CA PHE A 328 -12.78 0.93 -2.85
C PHE A 328 -12.29 1.71 -1.62
N GLY A 329 -12.69 1.32 -0.40
CA GLY A 329 -12.22 1.94 0.84
C GLY A 329 -10.70 1.86 0.97
N LEU A 330 -10.11 0.70 0.69
CA LEU A 330 -8.65 0.54 0.63
C LEU A 330 -8.03 1.49 -0.41
N PHE A 331 -8.58 1.52 -1.62
CA PHE A 331 -8.10 2.41 -2.70
C PHE A 331 -8.09 3.88 -2.28
N ILE A 332 -9.15 4.35 -1.60
CA ILE A 332 -9.25 5.71 -1.06
C ILE A 332 -8.22 5.95 0.05
N ILE A 333 -8.05 5.00 0.99
CA ILE A 333 -7.04 5.12 2.06
C ILE A 333 -5.63 5.28 1.46
N LEU A 334 -5.29 4.46 0.46
CA LEU A 334 -4.01 4.57 -0.25
C LEU A 334 -3.86 5.94 -0.93
N GLY A 335 -4.93 6.42 -1.58
CA GLY A 335 -4.97 7.74 -2.23
C GLY A 335 -4.75 8.89 -1.25
N ILE A 336 -5.47 8.91 -0.13
CA ILE A 336 -5.34 9.93 0.92
C ILE A 336 -3.91 9.95 1.48
N TYR A 337 -3.34 8.78 1.76
CA TYR A 337 -1.96 8.67 2.22
C TYR A 337 -0.99 9.29 1.20
N SER A 338 -1.22 8.99 -0.08
CA SER A 338 -0.39 9.42 -1.22
C SER A 338 -0.47 10.91 -1.52
N LEU A 339 -1.47 11.63 -0.99
CA LEU A 339 -1.52 13.09 -1.08
C LEU A 339 -0.49 13.77 -0.16
N VAL A 340 -0.05 13.08 0.88
CA VAL A 340 0.85 13.64 1.90
C VAL A 340 2.27 13.05 1.78
N GLU A 341 2.38 11.82 1.29
CA GLU A 341 3.61 11.03 1.28
C GLU A 341 3.85 10.32 -0.06
N LYS A 342 5.14 10.02 -0.35
CA LYS A 342 5.56 9.41 -1.60
C LYS A 342 5.38 7.91 -1.44
N PHE A 343 4.13 7.49 -1.61
CA PHE A 343 3.67 6.17 -1.21
C PHE A 343 3.39 5.26 -2.40
N ILE A 344 2.56 5.70 -3.33
CA ILE A 344 2.26 5.02 -4.61
C ILE A 344 2.98 5.69 -5.78
N PHE A 345 2.94 5.03 -6.95
CA PHE A 345 3.62 5.41 -8.19
C PHE A 345 5.13 5.40 -8.02
N PHE A 346 5.71 4.22 -8.26
CA PHE A 346 7.12 3.90 -8.05
C PHE A 346 7.52 3.84 -6.57
N GLY A 347 6.58 3.39 -5.73
CA GLY A 347 6.73 3.31 -4.29
C GLY A 347 6.19 2.00 -3.72
N ILE A 348 6.39 1.78 -2.42
CA ILE A 348 6.00 0.53 -1.78
C ILE A 348 4.47 0.31 -1.74
N GLY A 349 3.69 1.38 -1.81
CA GLY A 349 2.24 1.29 -1.93
C GLY A 349 1.78 0.60 -3.21
N ASP A 350 2.65 0.48 -4.22
CA ASP A 350 2.32 -0.21 -5.47
C ASP A 350 2.05 -1.71 -5.25
N PHE A 351 2.64 -2.32 -4.22
CA PHE A 351 2.39 -3.72 -3.87
C PHE A 351 0.95 -4.04 -3.49
N ILE A 352 0.20 -3.04 -3.06
CA ILE A 352 -1.22 -3.20 -2.78
C ILE A 352 -2.08 -2.50 -3.84
N LEU A 353 -1.62 -1.35 -4.36
CA LEU A 353 -2.34 -0.62 -5.40
C LEU A 353 -2.49 -1.46 -6.68
N ILE A 354 -1.41 -2.07 -7.18
CA ILE A 354 -1.48 -2.83 -8.44
C ILE A 354 -2.42 -4.04 -8.29
N PRO A 355 -2.32 -4.89 -7.25
CA PRO A 355 -3.32 -5.94 -7.03
C PRO A 355 -4.75 -5.40 -7.00
N ILE A 356 -5.02 -4.30 -6.29
CA ILE A 356 -6.36 -3.69 -6.24
C ILE A 356 -6.83 -3.25 -7.63
N ILE A 357 -5.96 -2.63 -8.42
CA ILE A 357 -6.26 -2.26 -9.81
C ILE A 357 -6.59 -3.51 -10.62
N TYR A 358 -5.80 -4.58 -10.53
CA TYR A 358 -6.07 -5.85 -11.23
C TYR A 358 -7.45 -6.43 -10.88
N LEU A 359 -7.79 -6.41 -9.60
CA LEU A 359 -9.08 -6.86 -9.09
C LEU A 359 -10.23 -5.99 -9.59
N SER A 360 -10.02 -4.70 -9.83
CA SER A 360 -11.04 -3.81 -10.39
C SER A 360 -11.48 -4.22 -11.81
N PHE A 361 -10.58 -4.83 -12.59
CA PHE A 361 -10.83 -5.26 -13.97
C PHE A 361 -11.26 -6.74 -14.11
N GLU A 362 -11.39 -7.47 -13.01
CA GLU A 362 -11.95 -8.82 -13.02
C GLU A 362 -13.48 -8.79 -13.19
N ALA A 363 -14.12 -9.89 -13.60
CA ALA A 363 -15.58 -9.96 -13.63
C ALA A 363 -16.19 -9.76 -12.23
N SER A 364 -17.39 -9.18 -12.13
CA SER A 364 -18.04 -8.82 -10.85
C SER A 364 -18.28 -10.04 -9.96
N GLU A 365 -18.76 -11.15 -10.53
CA GLU A 365 -19.12 -12.39 -9.83
C GLU A 365 -17.99 -12.96 -8.97
N GLN A 366 -16.73 -12.80 -9.41
CA GLN A 366 -15.54 -13.37 -8.74
C GLN A 366 -15.00 -12.51 -7.58
N VAL A 367 -15.50 -11.28 -7.39
CA VAL A 367 -15.03 -10.35 -6.34
C VAL A 367 -16.12 -9.99 -5.33
N THR A 368 -17.37 -10.39 -5.60
CA THR A 368 -18.50 -10.30 -4.66
C THR A 368 -18.22 -10.91 -3.28
N ILE A 369 -17.22 -11.78 -3.21
CA ILE A 369 -16.63 -12.39 -2.00
C ILE A 369 -16.18 -11.35 -0.95
N LEU A 370 -15.89 -10.11 -1.35
CA LEU A 370 -15.48 -9.04 -0.43
C LEU A 370 -16.66 -8.18 0.07
N ASN A 371 -17.87 -8.44 -0.42
CA ASN A 371 -19.10 -7.71 -0.05
C ASN A 371 -20.12 -8.64 0.61
N HIS A 372 -19.72 -9.46 1.59
CA HIS A 372 -20.61 -10.42 2.29
C HIS A 372 -21.78 -9.81 3.08
N THR A 373 -22.32 -8.67 2.64
CA THR A 373 -23.55 -8.07 3.16
C THR A 373 -24.82 -8.60 2.50
N ASP A 374 -24.76 -9.20 1.30
CA ASP A 374 -25.98 -9.38 0.50
C ASP A 374 -26.37 -10.84 0.17
N LYS A 375 -25.46 -11.83 0.27
CA LYS A 375 -25.81 -13.23 -0.03
C LYS A 375 -26.47 -14.01 1.11
N GLU A 376 -26.30 -13.60 2.37
CA GLU A 376 -26.91 -14.28 3.53
C GLU A 376 -28.36 -13.84 3.83
N TYR A 377 -28.97 -12.97 3.02
CA TYR A 377 -30.30 -12.39 3.31
C TYR A 377 -31.40 -12.74 2.30
N ASN A 378 -31.07 -13.47 1.22
CA ASN A 378 -32.06 -13.97 0.26
C ASN A 378 -32.26 -15.50 0.37
N SER A 379 -31.80 -16.12 1.46
CA SER A 379 -32.03 -17.53 1.79
C SER A 379 -32.78 -17.67 3.09
#